data_AF-A0AA92TMF0-F1
#
_entry.id   AF-A0AA92TMF0-F1
#
_cell.length_a   1.000
_cell.length_b   1.000
_cell.length_c   1.000
_cell.angle_alpha   90.00
_cell.angle_beta   90.00
_cell.angle_gamma   90.00
#
_symmetry.space_group_name_H-M   'P 1'
#
loop_
_entity.id
_entity.type
_entity.pdbx_description
1 polymer ?
#
loop_
_entity_poly.entity_id
_entity_poly.type
_entity_poly.pdbx_seq_one_letter_code
_entity_poly.pdbx_strand_id
1 'polypeptide(L)'
;MLADILSQEGDVERSYKYINFSWNANKSFSTRIRSWQISPVLGTIDHNYQAQLKKANQRLVFAIICVSLLVLSLGVLAFYVNKQKKYVTIARNELKKTNEQLEELNKKLSATNEMLKTSNDKLNESNGVKEEYIGQFLGACSHYIDKLDKLRLHVNKMVKNHEYQELYSMTRSSELKEHELGELYTNFDKVFLHLFPNFVEDLNSLLKPEAQIHLTDATKLPAMVRVFALIRLGIDDSTKIAEFLHYAVNTIYNYRAKLRNGAIGERNEFEKNVKELGTIKGKE
;
A
#
# COMPACT_ATOMS: atom_id res chain seq x y z
N MET A 1 -27.89 42.93 90.52
CA MET A 1 -29.09 42.08 90.34
C MET A 1 -29.63 42.05 88.90
N LEU A 2 -29.16 42.90 87.97
CA LEU A 2 -29.49 42.77 86.53
C LEU A 2 -28.66 41.68 85.81
N ALA A 3 -27.38 41.54 86.14
CA ALA A 3 -26.50 40.56 85.51
C ALA A 3 -26.95 39.10 85.76
N ASP A 4 -27.47 38.80 86.96
CA ASP A 4 -27.98 37.46 87.30
C ASP A 4 -29.23 37.10 86.49
N ILE A 5 -30.18 38.04 86.36
CA ILE A 5 -31.38 37.89 85.52
C ILE A 5 -30.99 37.60 84.06
N LEU A 6 -30.05 38.38 83.51
CA LEU A 6 -29.57 38.17 82.14
C LEU A 6 -28.85 36.83 81.94
N SER A 7 -28.20 36.28 82.98
CA SER A 7 -27.62 34.94 82.91
C SER A 7 -28.70 33.86 82.87
N GLN A 8 -29.81 34.06 83.58
CA GLN A 8 -30.94 33.13 83.61
C GLN A 8 -31.76 33.19 82.32
N GLU A 9 -31.85 34.36 81.70
CA GLU A 9 -32.49 34.58 80.39
C GLU A 9 -31.63 34.12 79.20
N GLY A 10 -30.38 33.71 79.44
CA GLY A 10 -29.49 33.13 78.42
C GLY A 10 -28.59 34.12 77.70
N ASP A 11 -28.68 35.43 77.99
CA ASP A 11 -27.75 36.46 77.49
C ASP A 11 -26.48 36.52 78.37
N VAL A 12 -25.70 35.43 78.29
CA VAL A 12 -24.53 35.20 79.14
C VAL A 12 -23.38 36.16 78.82
N GLU A 13 -23.29 36.68 77.59
CA GLU A 13 -22.27 37.66 77.22
C GLU A 13 -22.50 39.03 77.86
N ARG A 14 -23.73 39.56 77.81
CA ARG A 14 -24.05 40.84 78.49
C ARG A 14 -24.06 40.68 80.00
N SER A 15 -24.57 39.56 80.50
CA SER A 15 -24.50 39.20 81.92
C SER A 15 -23.06 39.25 82.45
N TYR A 16 -22.10 38.64 81.74
CA TYR A 16 -20.68 38.64 82.07
C TYR A 16 -20.08 40.06 82.09
N LYS A 17 -20.38 40.88 81.08
CA LYS A 17 -19.93 42.28 81.01
C LYS A 17 -20.44 43.10 82.20
N TYR A 18 -21.72 42.95 82.57
CA TYR A 18 -22.34 43.74 83.64
C TYR A 18 -21.88 43.32 85.04
N ILE A 19 -21.70 42.03 85.30
CA ILE A 19 -21.20 41.57 86.60
C ILE A 19 -19.74 41.96 86.80
N ASN A 20 -18.92 41.92 85.75
CA ASN A 20 -17.50 42.28 85.82
C ASN A 20 -17.31 43.81 85.98
N PHE A 21 -18.14 44.61 85.31
CA PHE A 21 -18.21 46.06 85.55
C PHE A 21 -18.58 46.38 87.02
N SER A 22 -19.61 45.70 87.54
CA SER A 22 -20.06 45.87 88.93
C SER A 22 -18.98 45.45 89.95
N TRP A 23 -18.24 44.38 89.66
CA TRP A 23 -17.12 43.91 90.47
C TRP A 23 -15.94 44.89 90.47
N ASN A 24 -15.56 45.44 89.32
CA ASN A 24 -14.48 46.43 89.20
C ASN A 24 -14.83 47.76 89.89
N ALA A 25 -16.08 48.20 89.80
CA ALA A 25 -16.58 49.36 90.56
C ALA A 25 -16.55 49.09 92.07
N ASN A 26 -16.96 47.90 92.51
CA ASN A 26 -16.90 47.50 93.92
C ASN A 26 -15.46 47.43 94.45
N LYS A 27 -14.48 46.95 93.65
CA LYS A 27 -13.05 46.93 94.02
C LYS A 27 -12.48 48.33 94.28
N SER A 28 -13.00 49.36 93.61
CA SER A 28 -12.49 50.74 93.67
C SER A 28 -13.06 51.59 94.81
N PHE A 29 -14.26 51.29 95.33
CA PHE A 29 -14.99 52.12 96.30
C PHE A 29 -15.52 51.34 97.54
N SER A 30 -14.85 50.25 97.96
CA SER A 30 -15.48 49.12 98.68
C SER A 30 -15.97 49.31 100.14
N THR A 31 -17.05 48.58 100.45
CA THR A 31 -17.51 48.11 101.78
C THR A 31 -17.62 46.57 101.77
N ARG A 32 -17.25 45.89 102.88
CA ARG A 32 -17.14 44.41 103.01
C ARG A 32 -18.42 43.63 102.63
N ILE A 33 -19.60 44.20 102.87
CA ILE A 33 -20.91 43.56 102.65
C ILE A 33 -21.23 43.36 101.16
N ARG A 34 -20.93 44.36 100.31
CA ARG A 34 -21.20 44.28 98.86
C ARG A 34 -20.33 43.23 98.16
N SER A 35 -19.10 43.04 98.64
CA SER A 35 -18.21 41.98 98.15
C SER A 35 -18.78 40.59 98.40
N TRP A 36 -19.41 40.36 99.56
CA TRP A 36 -20.05 39.08 99.90
C TRP A 36 -21.25 38.76 99.00
N GLN A 37 -22.01 39.78 98.58
CA GLN A 37 -23.18 39.60 97.72
C GLN A 37 -22.81 39.40 96.24
N ILE A 38 -21.76 40.05 95.75
CA ILE A 38 -21.37 40.00 94.33
C ILE A 38 -20.55 38.74 94.01
N SER A 39 -19.71 38.26 94.94
CA SER A 39 -18.80 37.13 94.71
C SER A 39 -19.48 35.82 94.23
N PRO A 40 -20.58 35.34 94.83
CA PRO A 40 -21.23 34.11 94.36
C PRO A 40 -21.86 34.26 92.98
N VAL A 41 -22.47 35.43 92.71
CA VAL A 41 -23.10 35.73 91.41
C VAL A 41 -22.04 35.84 90.30
N LEU A 42 -20.89 36.46 90.60
CA LEU A 42 -19.74 36.54 89.68
C LEU A 42 -19.19 35.15 89.33
N GLY A 43 -19.03 34.27 90.32
CA GLY A 43 -18.54 32.90 90.09
C GLY A 43 -19.46 32.09 89.19
N THR A 44 -20.78 32.17 89.40
CA THR A 44 -21.77 31.47 88.57
C THR A 44 -21.79 32.00 87.13
N ILE A 45 -21.76 33.32 86.95
CA ILE A 45 -21.78 33.93 85.61
C ILE A 45 -20.48 33.65 84.85
N ASP A 46 -19.32 33.73 85.52
CA ASP A 46 -18.03 33.37 84.92
C ASP A 46 -17.99 31.89 84.53
N HIS A 47 -18.47 30.99 85.40
CA HIS A 47 -18.60 29.56 85.08
C HIS A 47 -19.50 29.30 83.87
N ASN A 48 -20.67 29.94 83.81
CA ASN A 48 -21.61 29.79 82.70
C ASN A 48 -21.03 30.34 81.39
N TYR A 49 -20.33 31.47 81.41
CA TYR A 49 -19.66 32.05 80.25
C TYR A 49 -18.51 31.16 79.75
N GLN A 50 -17.66 30.67 80.66
CA GLN A 50 -16.58 29.73 80.35
C GLN A 50 -17.12 28.40 79.80
N ALA A 51 -18.23 27.90 80.34
CA ALA A 51 -18.88 26.69 79.84
C ALA A 51 -19.42 26.87 78.41
N GLN A 52 -20.00 28.02 78.08
CA GLN A 52 -20.43 28.33 76.72
C GLN A 52 -19.26 28.46 75.75
N LEU A 53 -18.20 29.19 76.12
CA LEU A 53 -16.98 29.31 75.31
C LEU A 53 -16.34 27.95 75.05
N LYS A 54 -16.29 27.07 76.06
CA LYS A 54 -15.76 25.71 75.92
C LYS A 54 -16.60 24.87 74.96
N LYS A 55 -17.94 24.92 75.04
CA LYS A 55 -18.84 24.24 74.10
C LYS A 55 -18.69 24.76 72.67
N ALA A 56 -18.59 26.08 72.49
CA ALA A 56 -18.37 26.71 71.20
C ALA A 56 -17.02 26.30 70.59
N ASN A 57 -15.94 26.37 71.37
CA ASN A 57 -14.60 25.92 70.95
C ASN A 57 -14.58 24.43 70.61
N GLN A 58 -15.23 23.57 71.41
CA GLN A 58 -15.34 22.14 71.10
C GLN A 58 -16.08 21.89 69.79
N ARG A 59 -17.17 22.61 69.51
CA ARG A 59 -17.91 22.50 68.25
C ARG A 59 -17.06 22.96 67.06
N LEU A 60 -16.29 24.04 67.21
CA LEU A 60 -15.36 24.51 66.17
C LEU A 60 -14.23 23.52 65.92
N VAL A 61 -13.60 22.98 66.98
CA VAL A 61 -12.55 21.97 66.85
C VAL A 61 -13.09 20.71 66.17
N PHE A 62 -14.28 20.23 66.56
CA PHE A 62 -14.93 19.10 65.91
C PHE A 62 -15.20 19.37 64.43
N ALA A 63 -15.73 20.56 64.10
CA ALA A 63 -15.95 20.96 62.72
C ALA A 63 -14.65 21.01 61.90
N ILE A 64 -13.55 21.53 62.47
CA ILE A 64 -12.22 21.56 61.83
C ILE A 64 -11.71 20.13 61.58
N ILE A 65 -11.89 19.21 62.53
CA ILE A 65 -11.52 17.80 62.35
C ILE A 65 -12.34 17.16 61.21
N CYS A 66 -13.66 17.36 61.20
CA CYS A 66 -14.52 16.86 60.13
C CYS A 66 -14.12 17.41 58.76
N VAL A 67 -13.87 18.72 58.65
CA VAL A 67 -13.41 19.35 57.41
C VAL A 67 -12.05 18.80 56.99
N SER A 68 -11.11 18.63 57.92
CA SER A 68 -9.78 18.06 57.63
C SER A 68 -9.86 16.63 57.11
N LEU A 69 -10.73 15.79 57.69
CA LEU A 69 -10.97 14.42 57.24
C LEU A 69 -11.62 14.39 55.84
N LEU A 70 -12.56 15.29 55.56
CA LEU A 70 -13.18 15.42 54.23
C LEU A 70 -12.17 15.85 53.17
N VAL A 71 -11.27 16.79 53.49
CA VAL A 71 -10.20 17.21 52.56
C VAL A 71 -9.23 16.07 52.29
N LEU A 72 -8.84 15.30 53.32
CA LEU A 72 -7.97 14.14 53.16
C LEU A 72 -8.62 13.05 52.29
N SER A 73 -9.90 12.74 52.51
CA SER A 73 -10.61 11.73 51.71
C SER A 73 -10.74 12.15 50.25
N LEU A 74 -11.05 13.43 49.98
CA LEU A 74 -11.06 14.01 48.64
C LEU A 74 -9.68 13.91 47.97
N GLY A 75 -8.60 14.19 48.70
CA GLY A 75 -7.23 14.08 48.19
C GLY A 75 -6.87 12.65 47.76
N VAL A 76 -7.23 11.65 48.58
CA VAL A 76 -7.01 10.23 48.28
C VAL A 76 -7.81 9.82 47.04
N LEU A 77 -9.10 10.19 46.96
CA LEU A 77 -9.94 9.89 45.80
C LEU A 77 -9.39 10.54 44.52
N ALA A 78 -8.99 11.81 44.58
CA ALA A 78 -8.39 12.51 43.45
C ALA A 78 -7.08 11.85 43.00
N PHE A 79 -6.24 11.41 43.95
CA PHE A 79 -5.02 10.65 43.64
C PHE A 79 -5.34 9.32 42.94
N TYR A 80 -6.31 8.54 43.45
CA TYR A 80 -6.74 7.28 42.85
C TYR A 80 -7.28 7.47 41.42
N VAL A 81 -8.15 8.46 41.20
CA VAL A 81 -8.70 8.77 39.88
C VAL A 81 -7.59 9.18 38.90
N ASN A 82 -6.65 10.03 39.33
CA ASN A 82 -5.54 10.44 38.48
C ASN A 82 -4.61 9.28 38.13
N LYS A 83 -4.35 8.37 39.09
CA LYS A 83 -3.59 7.15 38.85
C LYS A 83 -4.30 6.26 37.83
N GLN A 84 -5.60 6.00 38.01
CA GLN A 84 -6.39 5.16 37.11
C GLN A 84 -6.48 5.75 35.69
N LYS A 85 -6.69 7.07 35.57
CA LYS A 85 -6.68 7.77 34.28
C LYS A 85 -5.37 7.56 33.53
N LYS A 86 -4.22 7.67 34.23
CA LYS A 86 -2.90 7.42 33.62
C LYS A 86 -2.78 6.00 33.06
N TYR A 87 -3.18 4.97 33.81
CA TYR A 87 -3.14 3.58 33.32
C TYR A 87 -4.05 3.35 32.11
N VAL A 88 -5.27 3.89 32.13
CA VAL A 88 -6.21 3.76 31.00
C VAL A 88 -5.68 4.47 29.75
N THR A 89 -5.05 5.64 29.90
CA THR A 89 -4.43 6.35 28.77
C THR A 89 -3.28 5.56 28.17
N ILE A 90 -2.43 4.94 28.99
CA ILE A 90 -1.32 4.10 28.50
C ILE A 90 -1.86 2.91 27.69
N ALA A 91 -2.83 2.17 28.25
CA ALA A 91 -3.43 1.02 27.57
C ALA A 91 -4.13 1.42 26.26
N ARG A 92 -4.82 2.57 26.24
CA ARG A 92 -5.45 3.10 25.01
C ARG A 92 -4.41 3.49 23.96
N ASN A 93 -3.31 4.11 24.36
CA ASN A 93 -2.25 4.50 23.43
C ASN A 93 -1.56 3.27 22.83
N GLU A 94 -1.35 2.22 23.63
CA GLU A 94 -0.80 0.96 23.15
C GLU A 94 -1.76 0.26 22.17
N LEU A 95 -3.04 0.16 22.51
CA LEU A 95 -4.09 -0.35 21.61
C LEU A 95 -4.20 0.46 20.32
N LYS A 96 -4.05 1.78 20.40
CA LYS A 96 -4.07 2.65 19.22
C LYS A 96 -2.87 2.34 18.32
N LYS A 97 -1.67 2.24 18.89
CA LYS A 97 -0.44 1.92 18.15
C LYS A 97 -0.52 0.55 17.47
N THR A 98 -1.01 -0.47 18.16
CA THR A 98 -1.15 -1.81 17.56
C THR A 98 -2.21 -1.83 16.47
N ASN A 99 -3.31 -1.09 16.63
CA ASN A 99 -4.33 -0.98 15.58
C ASN A 99 -3.81 -0.24 14.34
N GLU A 100 -3.05 0.85 14.52
CA GLU A 100 -2.38 1.56 13.43
C GLU A 100 -1.39 0.63 12.69
N GLN A 101 -0.60 -0.15 13.42
CA GLN A 101 0.30 -1.15 12.82
C GLN A 101 -0.47 -2.25 12.06
N LEU A 102 -1.60 -2.71 12.61
CA LEU A 102 -2.44 -3.72 11.95
C LEU A 102 -3.04 -3.16 10.66
N GLU A 103 -3.47 -1.90 10.66
CA GLU A 103 -3.99 -1.23 9.47
C GLU A 103 -2.91 -1.06 8.40
N GLU A 104 -1.70 -0.65 8.79
CA GLU A 104 -0.55 -0.55 7.89
C GLU A 104 -0.19 -1.91 7.27
N LEU A 105 -0.14 -2.96 8.08
CA LEU A 105 0.13 -4.32 7.62
C LEU A 105 -0.98 -4.83 6.69
N ASN A 106 -2.25 -4.59 7.00
CA ASN A 106 -3.36 -4.95 6.12
C ASN A 106 -3.29 -4.21 4.79
N LYS A 107 -2.97 -2.91 4.78
CA LYS A 107 -2.75 -2.14 3.56
C LYS A 107 -1.62 -2.72 2.72
N LYS A 108 -0.48 -3.03 3.35
CA LYS A 108 0.68 -3.62 2.67
C LYS A 108 0.36 -5.02 2.11
N LEU A 109 -0.35 -5.83 2.88
CA LEU A 109 -0.80 -7.16 2.47
C LEU A 109 -1.74 -7.07 1.26
N SER A 110 -2.72 -6.16 1.29
CA SER A 110 -3.63 -5.92 0.17
C SER A 110 -2.89 -5.49 -1.09
N ALA A 111 -1.98 -4.51 -0.98
CA ALA A 111 -1.18 -4.04 -2.11
C ALA A 111 -0.30 -5.15 -2.69
N THR A 112 0.30 -5.98 -1.83
CA THR A 112 1.13 -7.11 -2.27
C THR A 112 0.28 -8.19 -2.96
N ASN A 113 -0.92 -8.45 -2.45
CA ASN A 113 -1.85 -9.41 -3.06
C ASN A 113 -2.34 -8.93 -4.43
N GLU A 114 -2.64 -7.63 -4.58
CA GLU A 114 -2.98 -7.03 -5.88
C GLU A 114 -1.81 -7.10 -6.87
N MET A 115 -0.58 -6.85 -6.41
CA MET A 115 0.62 -6.98 -7.24
C MET A 115 0.84 -8.42 -7.67
N LEU A 116 0.68 -9.38 -6.76
CA LEU A 116 0.81 -10.81 -7.03
C LEU A 116 -0.24 -11.27 -8.04
N LYS A 117 -1.50 -10.85 -7.86
CA LYS A 117 -2.59 -11.13 -8.81
C LYS A 117 -2.26 -10.57 -10.20
N THR A 118 -1.86 -9.31 -10.27
CA THR A 118 -1.47 -8.66 -11.54
C THR A 118 -0.32 -9.40 -12.23
N SER A 119 0.69 -9.83 -11.48
CA SER A 119 1.82 -10.59 -12.02
C SER A 119 1.38 -11.98 -12.51
N ASN A 120 0.48 -12.64 -11.77
CA ASN A 120 -0.06 -13.94 -12.15
C ASN A 120 -0.92 -13.85 -13.41
N ASP A 121 -1.75 -12.81 -13.53
CA ASP A 121 -2.58 -12.57 -14.72
C ASP A 121 -1.71 -12.35 -15.97
N LYS A 122 -0.65 -11.53 -15.87
CA LYS A 122 0.33 -11.33 -16.96
C LYS A 122 1.07 -12.62 -17.33
N LEU A 123 1.43 -13.44 -16.34
CA LEU A 123 2.11 -14.71 -16.59
C LEU A 123 1.18 -15.72 -17.26
N ASN A 124 -0.09 -15.75 -16.85
CA ASN A 124 -1.10 -16.58 -17.46
C ASN A 124 -1.38 -16.17 -18.92
N GLU A 125 -1.48 -14.86 -19.20
CA GLU A 125 -1.57 -14.33 -20.56
C GLU A 125 -0.37 -14.74 -21.42
N SER A 126 0.86 -14.58 -20.89
CA SER A 126 2.07 -15.01 -21.58
C SER A 126 2.10 -16.52 -21.86
N ASN A 127 1.61 -17.33 -20.92
CA ASN A 127 1.50 -18.77 -21.11
C ASN A 127 0.45 -19.11 -22.18
N GLY A 128 -0.71 -18.45 -22.19
CA GLY A 128 -1.74 -18.64 -23.21
C GLY A 128 -1.20 -18.38 -24.63
N VAL A 129 -0.41 -17.31 -24.81
CA VAL A 129 0.23 -17.02 -26.10
C VAL A 129 1.22 -18.11 -26.52
N LYS A 130 2.01 -18.65 -25.57
CA LYS A 130 2.95 -19.76 -25.85
C LYS A 130 2.23 -21.05 -26.22
N GLU A 131 1.14 -21.37 -25.53
CA GLU A 131 0.32 -22.56 -25.83
C GLU A 131 -0.32 -22.46 -27.21
N GLU A 132 -0.85 -21.28 -27.57
CA GLU A 132 -1.38 -21.03 -28.91
C GLU A 132 -0.30 -21.23 -29.98
N TYR A 133 0.90 -20.70 -29.77
CA TYR A 133 2.03 -20.88 -30.68
C TYR A 133 2.39 -22.36 -30.86
N ILE A 134 2.47 -23.13 -29.77
CA ILE A 134 2.73 -24.58 -29.84
C ILE A 134 1.65 -25.27 -30.65
N GLY A 135 0.37 -24.92 -30.43
CA GLY A 135 -0.75 -25.43 -31.20
C GLY A 135 -0.64 -25.11 -32.69
N GLN A 136 -0.32 -23.86 -33.05
CA GLN A 136 -0.12 -23.45 -34.44
C GLN A 136 1.07 -24.16 -35.09
N PHE A 137 2.19 -24.32 -34.38
CA PHE A 137 3.37 -25.04 -34.86
C PHE A 137 3.07 -26.52 -35.12
N LEU A 138 2.44 -27.21 -34.17
CA LEU A 138 2.05 -28.61 -34.34
C LEU A 138 1.01 -28.78 -35.46
N GLY A 139 0.09 -27.82 -35.60
CA GLY A 139 -0.85 -27.76 -36.72
C GLY A 139 -0.15 -27.63 -38.08
N ALA A 140 0.85 -26.77 -38.19
CA ALA A 140 1.67 -26.64 -39.40
C ALA A 140 2.43 -27.94 -39.71
N CYS A 141 3.03 -28.59 -38.70
CA CYS A 141 3.67 -29.90 -38.86
C CYS A 141 2.68 -30.96 -39.37
N SER A 142 1.47 -31.03 -38.81
CA SER A 142 0.43 -31.95 -39.28
C SER A 142 0.02 -31.66 -40.73
N HIS A 143 -0.15 -30.38 -41.08
CA HIS A 143 -0.49 -29.97 -42.44
C HIS A 143 0.60 -30.38 -43.44
N TYR A 144 1.87 -30.22 -43.08
CA TYR A 144 3.00 -30.65 -43.90
C TYR A 144 3.07 -32.17 -44.08
N ILE A 145 2.78 -32.95 -43.03
CA ILE A 145 2.69 -34.42 -43.13
C ILE A 145 1.62 -34.82 -44.16
N ASP A 146 0.43 -34.22 -44.09
CA ASP A 146 -0.65 -34.49 -45.03
C ASP A 146 -0.29 -34.08 -46.46
N LYS A 147 0.41 -32.94 -46.62
CA LYS A 147 0.86 -32.44 -47.93
C LYS A 147 1.90 -33.38 -48.55
N LEU A 148 2.86 -33.87 -47.76
CA LEU A 148 3.83 -34.87 -48.20
C LEU A 148 3.17 -36.21 -48.57
N ASP A 149 2.18 -36.66 -47.80
CA ASP A 149 1.45 -37.89 -48.12
C ASP A 149 0.64 -37.76 -49.41
N LYS A 150 -0.02 -36.62 -49.62
CA LYS A 150 -0.71 -36.28 -50.89
C LYS A 150 0.24 -36.28 -52.07
N LEU A 151 1.41 -35.66 -51.94
CA LEU A 151 2.44 -35.69 -52.99
C LEU A 151 2.89 -37.13 -53.29
N ARG A 152 3.16 -37.93 -52.26
CA ARG A 152 3.54 -39.35 -52.41
C ARG A 152 2.45 -40.14 -53.15
N LEU A 153 1.17 -39.97 -52.77
CA LEU A 153 0.04 -40.63 -53.42
C LEU A 153 -0.12 -40.19 -54.88
N HIS A 154 0.04 -38.89 -55.16
CA HIS A 154 -0.03 -38.35 -56.51
C HIS A 154 1.07 -38.92 -57.40
N VAL A 155 2.33 -38.89 -56.93
CA VAL A 155 3.46 -39.50 -57.63
C VAL A 155 3.23 -41.00 -57.88
N ASN A 156 2.74 -41.75 -56.89
CA ASN A 156 2.46 -43.18 -57.05
C ASN A 156 1.40 -43.44 -58.12
N LYS A 157 0.34 -42.62 -58.17
CA LYS A 157 -0.72 -42.69 -59.19
C LYS A 157 -0.17 -42.44 -60.59
N MET A 158 0.63 -41.39 -60.78
CA MET A 158 1.22 -41.06 -62.08
C MET A 158 2.14 -42.18 -62.58
N VAL A 159 2.96 -42.74 -61.70
CA VAL A 159 3.84 -43.88 -62.03
C VAL A 159 3.04 -45.11 -62.46
N LYS A 160 1.95 -45.45 -61.76
CA LYS A 160 1.06 -46.57 -62.13
C LYS A 160 0.37 -46.35 -63.48
N ASN A 161 0.03 -45.11 -63.78
CA ASN A 161 -0.61 -44.73 -65.04
C ASN A 161 0.39 -44.53 -66.19
N HIS A 162 1.70 -44.71 -65.97
CA HIS A 162 2.77 -44.46 -66.93
C HIS A 162 2.85 -42.98 -67.40
N GLU A 163 2.39 -42.04 -66.57
CA GLU A 163 2.38 -40.58 -66.83
C GLU A 163 3.77 -39.94 -66.56
N TYR A 164 4.83 -40.50 -67.14
CA TYR A 164 6.22 -40.13 -66.79
C TYR A 164 6.64 -38.73 -67.24
N GLN A 165 6.13 -38.26 -68.39
CA GLN A 165 6.45 -36.92 -68.92
C GLN A 165 5.87 -35.81 -68.03
N GLU A 166 4.63 -36.00 -67.59
CA GLU A 166 3.94 -35.08 -66.69
C GLU A 166 4.65 -35.04 -65.32
N LEU A 167 5.03 -36.22 -64.79
CA LEU A 167 5.79 -36.33 -63.55
C LEU A 167 7.16 -35.62 -63.64
N TYR A 168 7.86 -35.75 -64.77
CA TYR A 168 9.11 -35.04 -65.02
C TYR A 168 8.90 -33.53 -65.09
N SER A 169 7.84 -33.06 -65.76
CA SER A 169 7.48 -31.65 -65.83
C SER A 169 7.24 -31.06 -64.43
N MET A 170 6.41 -31.73 -63.62
CA MET A 170 6.09 -31.33 -62.25
C MET A 170 7.33 -31.26 -61.35
N THR A 171 8.23 -32.24 -61.45
CA THR A 171 9.42 -32.33 -60.58
C THR A 171 10.57 -31.43 -61.00
N ARG A 172 10.59 -30.97 -62.25
CA ARG A 172 11.59 -30.01 -62.75
C ARG A 172 11.23 -28.55 -62.43
N SER A 173 9.94 -28.25 -62.27
CA SER A 173 9.45 -26.89 -62.00
C SER A 173 9.89 -26.36 -60.62
N SER A 174 10.18 -25.07 -60.51
CA SER A 174 10.41 -24.38 -59.23
C SER A 174 9.12 -23.91 -58.57
N GLU A 175 7.98 -24.00 -59.25
CA GLU A 175 6.68 -23.47 -58.78
C GLU A 175 6.29 -24.05 -57.43
N LEU A 176 6.50 -25.34 -57.20
CA LEU A 176 6.23 -25.97 -55.91
C LEU A 176 7.05 -25.31 -54.81
N LYS A 177 8.36 -25.13 -55.03
CA LYS A 177 9.23 -24.47 -54.05
C LYS A 177 8.78 -23.04 -53.78
N GLU A 178 8.46 -22.27 -54.82
CA GLU A 178 8.00 -20.89 -54.68
C GLU A 178 6.69 -20.79 -53.90
N HIS A 179 5.76 -21.72 -54.15
CA HIS A 179 4.50 -21.83 -53.40
C HIS A 179 4.74 -22.16 -51.92
N GLU A 180 5.56 -23.18 -51.63
CA GLU A 180 5.89 -23.56 -50.24
C GLU A 180 6.63 -22.44 -49.49
N LEU A 181 7.50 -21.68 -50.17
CA LEU A 181 8.15 -20.50 -49.57
C LEU A 181 7.14 -19.39 -49.28
N GLY A 182 6.17 -19.17 -50.18
CA GLY A 182 5.08 -18.22 -49.96
C GLY A 182 4.25 -18.57 -48.73
N GLU A 183 3.91 -19.84 -48.55
CA GLU A 183 3.21 -20.33 -47.35
C GLU A 183 4.06 -20.18 -46.09
N LEU A 184 5.34 -20.57 -46.14
CA LEU A 184 6.29 -20.40 -45.03
C LEU A 184 6.33 -18.94 -44.56
N TYR A 185 6.47 -18.00 -45.49
CA TYR A 185 6.52 -16.58 -45.16
C TYR A 185 5.20 -16.05 -44.63
N THR A 186 4.08 -16.48 -45.18
CA THR A 186 2.75 -16.08 -44.70
C THR A 186 2.53 -16.59 -43.27
N ASN A 187 2.93 -17.83 -42.99
CA ASN A 187 2.84 -18.39 -41.65
C ASN A 187 3.80 -17.68 -40.68
N PHE A 188 5.04 -17.43 -41.09
CA PHE A 188 6.01 -16.68 -40.29
C PHE A 188 5.49 -15.28 -39.95
N ASP A 189 5.04 -14.51 -40.95
CA ASP A 189 4.56 -13.13 -40.76
C ASP A 189 3.36 -13.11 -39.81
N LYS A 190 2.39 -14.01 -40.00
CA LYS A 190 1.21 -14.13 -39.14
C LYS A 190 1.59 -14.45 -37.69
N VAL A 191 2.41 -15.47 -37.49
CA VAL A 191 2.81 -15.91 -36.15
C VAL A 191 3.66 -14.84 -35.46
N PHE A 192 4.59 -14.24 -36.19
CA PHE A 192 5.47 -13.22 -35.65
C PHE A 192 4.70 -11.94 -35.26
N LEU A 193 3.77 -11.47 -36.11
CA LEU A 193 2.95 -10.29 -35.80
C LEU A 193 1.94 -10.55 -34.70
N HIS A 194 1.49 -11.79 -34.50
CA HIS A 194 0.70 -12.15 -33.32
C HIS A 194 1.51 -12.04 -32.02
N LEU A 195 2.78 -12.47 -32.06
CA LEU A 195 3.70 -12.37 -30.91
C LEU A 195 4.19 -10.94 -30.65
N PHE A 196 4.37 -10.15 -31.71
CA PHE A 196 4.87 -8.78 -31.65
C PHE A 196 4.00 -7.83 -32.51
N PRO A 197 2.78 -7.50 -32.06
CA PRO A 197 1.81 -6.74 -32.86
C PRO A 197 2.29 -5.36 -33.32
N ASN A 198 3.09 -4.68 -32.49
CA ASN A 198 3.61 -3.34 -32.76
C ASN A 198 5.05 -3.36 -33.29
N PHE A 199 5.56 -4.50 -33.77
CA PHE A 199 6.98 -4.64 -34.10
C PHE A 199 7.44 -3.64 -35.15
N VAL A 200 6.60 -3.35 -36.16
CA VAL A 200 6.99 -2.47 -37.27
C VAL A 200 7.03 -1.02 -36.81
N GLU A 201 6.09 -0.60 -35.99
CA GLU A 201 6.07 0.70 -35.32
C GLU A 201 7.30 0.86 -34.40
N ASP A 202 7.55 -0.15 -33.57
CA ASP A 202 8.70 -0.20 -32.65
C ASP A 202 10.02 -0.15 -33.43
N LEU A 203 10.15 -0.90 -34.53
CA LEU A 203 11.31 -0.86 -35.41
C LEU A 203 11.48 0.51 -36.06
N ASN A 204 10.39 1.12 -36.53
CA ASN A 204 10.39 2.46 -37.12
C ASN A 204 10.80 3.55 -36.13
N SER A 205 10.53 3.37 -34.83
CA SER A 205 10.97 4.30 -33.78
C SER A 205 12.51 4.36 -33.65
N LEU A 206 13.21 3.31 -34.10
CA LEU A 206 14.67 3.24 -34.13
C LEU A 206 15.27 3.82 -35.42
N LEU A 207 14.43 4.25 -36.38
CA LEU A 207 14.84 4.70 -37.70
C LEU A 207 14.55 6.18 -37.90
N LYS A 208 15.41 6.85 -38.65
CA LYS A 208 15.18 8.23 -39.07
C LYS A 208 13.90 8.30 -39.93
N PRO A 209 13.17 9.43 -39.94
CA PRO A 209 11.92 9.56 -40.68
C PRO A 209 12.01 9.12 -42.16
N GLU A 210 13.12 9.46 -42.83
CA GLU A 210 13.37 9.10 -44.23
C GLU A 210 13.67 7.61 -44.47
N ALA A 211 13.97 6.85 -43.42
CA ALA A 211 14.32 5.43 -43.47
C ALA A 211 13.22 4.52 -42.91
N GLN A 212 12.09 5.08 -42.47
CA GLN A 212 10.97 4.31 -41.94
C GLN A 212 10.32 3.42 -43.00
N ILE A 213 9.82 2.28 -42.55
CA ILE A 213 9.23 1.24 -43.36
C ILE A 213 7.70 1.38 -43.29
N HIS A 214 7.07 1.55 -44.44
CA HIS A 214 5.62 1.56 -44.55
C HIS A 214 5.15 0.26 -45.20
N LEU A 215 4.30 -0.48 -44.50
CA LEU A 215 3.72 -1.71 -45.02
C LEU A 215 2.59 -1.39 -46.00
N THR A 216 2.54 -2.11 -47.12
CA THR A 216 1.40 -2.08 -48.04
C THR A 216 0.21 -2.89 -47.49
N ASP A 217 0.51 -3.92 -46.70
CA ASP A 217 -0.45 -4.82 -46.06
C ASP A 217 0.04 -5.06 -44.63
N ALA A 218 -0.79 -4.74 -43.64
CA ALA A 218 -0.43 -4.85 -42.22
C ALA A 218 -0.12 -6.30 -41.80
N THR A 219 -0.52 -7.29 -42.59
CA THR A 219 -0.33 -8.72 -42.29
C THR A 219 0.89 -9.33 -42.98
N LYS A 220 1.59 -8.57 -43.84
CA LYS A 220 2.73 -9.08 -44.62
C LYS A 220 3.99 -8.26 -44.39
N LEU A 221 5.06 -8.95 -44.02
CA LEU A 221 6.36 -8.35 -43.78
C LEU A 221 7.21 -8.37 -45.05
N PRO A 222 7.80 -7.24 -45.46
CA PRO A 222 8.84 -7.23 -46.48
C PRO A 222 10.03 -8.10 -46.06
N ALA A 223 10.75 -8.68 -47.04
CA ALA A 223 11.92 -9.52 -46.78
C ALA A 223 12.93 -8.90 -45.82
N MET A 224 13.16 -7.59 -45.96
CA MET A 224 14.04 -6.82 -45.08
C MET A 224 13.53 -6.79 -43.64
N VAL A 225 12.22 -6.62 -43.41
CA VAL A 225 11.62 -6.64 -42.06
C VAL A 225 11.73 -8.04 -41.46
N ARG A 226 11.54 -9.10 -42.26
CA ARG A 226 11.71 -10.49 -41.80
C ARG A 226 13.12 -10.78 -41.26
N VAL A 227 14.16 -10.18 -41.87
CA VAL A 227 15.53 -10.28 -41.32
C VAL A 227 15.61 -9.75 -39.89
N PHE A 228 15.01 -8.59 -39.62
CA PHE A 228 15.03 -8.00 -38.29
C PHE A 228 14.07 -8.67 -37.31
N ALA A 229 12.96 -9.22 -37.80
CA ALA A 229 12.08 -10.10 -37.04
C ALA A 229 12.83 -11.36 -36.54
N LEU A 230 13.66 -11.98 -37.40
CA LEU A 230 14.50 -13.12 -37.01
C LEU A 230 15.58 -12.73 -36.00
N ILE A 231 16.23 -11.57 -36.17
CA ILE A 231 17.16 -11.02 -35.16
C ILE A 231 16.44 -10.83 -33.82
N ARG A 232 15.21 -10.31 -33.84
CA ARG A 232 14.38 -10.14 -32.65
C ARG A 232 14.04 -11.49 -31.98
N LEU A 233 13.85 -12.55 -32.74
CA LEU A 233 13.67 -13.91 -32.23
C LEU A 233 14.98 -14.55 -31.73
N GLY A 234 16.11 -13.84 -31.80
CA GLY A 234 17.42 -14.32 -31.34
C GLY A 234 18.23 -15.04 -32.42
N ILE A 235 17.77 -15.07 -33.67
CA ILE A 235 18.50 -15.61 -34.81
C ILE A 235 19.29 -14.46 -35.45
N ASP A 236 20.50 -14.23 -34.96
CA ASP A 236 21.35 -13.11 -35.34
C ASP A 236 22.53 -13.48 -36.26
N ASP A 237 22.71 -14.76 -36.56
CA ASP A 237 23.69 -15.23 -37.54
C ASP A 237 23.16 -15.03 -38.97
N SER A 238 23.91 -14.30 -39.80
CA SER A 238 23.50 -14.00 -41.18
C SER A 238 23.34 -15.24 -42.07
N THR A 239 24.08 -16.31 -41.78
CA THR A 239 23.99 -17.58 -42.52
C THR A 239 22.70 -18.30 -42.18
N LYS A 240 22.34 -18.38 -40.89
CA LYS A 240 21.06 -18.97 -40.44
C LYS A 240 19.85 -18.20 -40.98
N ILE A 241 19.91 -16.86 -40.99
CA ILE A 241 18.84 -16.06 -41.58
C ILE A 241 18.73 -16.31 -43.09
N ALA A 242 19.87 -16.39 -43.79
CA ALA A 242 19.91 -16.65 -45.23
C ALA A 242 19.30 -18.02 -45.57
N GLU A 243 19.63 -19.04 -44.77
CA GLU A 243 19.06 -20.38 -44.86
C GLU A 243 17.54 -20.36 -44.68
N PHE A 244 17.05 -19.74 -43.60
CA PHE A 244 15.61 -19.66 -43.31
C PHE A 244 14.83 -18.90 -44.39
N LEU A 245 15.35 -17.77 -44.86
CA LEU A 245 14.69 -16.94 -45.89
C LEU A 245 15.04 -17.37 -47.32
N HIS A 246 15.77 -18.48 -47.49
CA HIS A 246 16.23 -18.98 -48.79
C HIS A 246 16.85 -17.89 -49.69
N TYR A 247 17.63 -16.98 -49.10
CA TYR A 247 18.36 -15.92 -49.78
C TYR A 247 19.87 -16.19 -49.76
N ALA A 248 20.62 -15.51 -50.64
CA ALA A 248 22.06 -15.47 -50.52
C ALA A 248 22.47 -14.69 -49.25
N VAL A 249 23.54 -15.12 -48.59
CA VAL A 249 24.06 -14.46 -47.38
C VAL A 249 24.36 -12.97 -47.63
N ASN A 250 24.88 -12.62 -48.81
CA ASN A 250 25.10 -11.22 -49.22
C ASN A 250 23.83 -10.39 -49.22
N THR A 251 22.68 -10.97 -49.59
CA THR A 251 21.39 -10.28 -49.55
C THR A 251 21.02 -9.90 -48.11
N ILE A 252 21.30 -10.79 -47.15
CA ILE A 252 21.08 -10.53 -45.72
C ILE A 252 22.00 -9.41 -45.23
N TYR A 253 23.29 -9.42 -45.60
CA TYR A 253 24.22 -8.34 -45.27
C TYR A 253 23.75 -6.98 -45.82
N ASN A 254 23.24 -6.96 -47.05
CA ASN A 254 22.71 -5.74 -47.67
C ASN A 254 21.47 -5.22 -46.93
N TYR A 255 20.55 -6.09 -46.54
CA TYR A 255 19.38 -5.69 -45.74
C TYR A 255 19.78 -5.13 -44.38
N ARG A 256 20.73 -5.76 -43.68
CA ARG A 256 21.25 -5.26 -42.41
C ARG A 256 21.90 -3.89 -42.55
N ALA A 257 22.80 -3.75 -43.53
CA ALA A 257 23.51 -2.50 -43.77
C ALA A 257 22.54 -1.35 -44.09
N LYS A 258 21.52 -1.61 -44.91
CA LYS A 258 20.52 -0.60 -45.30
C LYS A 258 19.78 -0.03 -44.09
N LEU A 259 19.24 -0.88 -43.22
CA LEU A 259 18.51 -0.41 -42.03
C LEU A 259 19.44 0.19 -40.97
N ARG A 260 20.63 -0.39 -40.76
CA ARG A 260 21.63 0.18 -39.86
C ARG A 260 22.07 1.58 -40.27
N ASN A 261 22.17 1.87 -41.56
CA ASN A 261 22.52 3.20 -42.05
C ASN A 261 21.40 4.24 -41.83
N GLY A 262 20.14 3.78 -41.75
CA GLY A 262 18.96 4.59 -41.45
C GLY A 262 18.65 4.71 -39.95
N ALA A 263 19.42 4.06 -39.07
CA ALA A 263 19.18 4.07 -37.63
C ALA A 263 19.41 5.44 -36.98
N ILE A 264 18.64 5.71 -35.93
CA ILE A 264 18.85 6.83 -35.00
C ILE A 264 19.88 6.37 -33.93
N GLY A 265 20.85 7.22 -33.61
CA GLY A 265 21.87 6.92 -32.59
C GLY A 265 23.05 6.09 -33.11
N GLU A 266 23.66 5.29 -32.23
CA GLU A 266 24.84 4.49 -32.56
C GLU A 266 24.50 3.28 -33.43
N ARG A 267 25.10 3.23 -34.63
CA ARG A 267 24.90 2.15 -35.60
C ARG A 267 25.26 0.76 -35.07
N ASN A 268 26.21 0.68 -34.15
CA ASN A 268 26.68 -0.59 -33.59
C ASN A 268 25.70 -1.16 -32.55
N GLU A 269 24.83 -0.32 -31.98
CA GLU A 269 23.81 -0.75 -31.01
C GLU A 269 22.47 -1.08 -31.67
N PHE A 270 22.26 -0.72 -32.93
CA PHE A 270 20.96 -0.88 -33.60
C PHE A 270 20.41 -2.30 -33.52
N GLU A 271 21.18 -3.32 -33.89
CA GLU A 271 20.71 -4.72 -33.83
C GLU A 271 20.46 -5.19 -32.39
N LYS A 272 21.21 -4.66 -31.41
CA LYS A 272 20.96 -4.92 -29.99
C LYS A 272 19.62 -4.31 -29.55
N ASN A 273 19.36 -3.06 -29.96
CA ASN A 273 18.09 -2.38 -29.68
C ASN A 273 16.91 -3.12 -30.33
N VAL A 274 17.08 -3.64 -31.55
CA VAL A 274 16.07 -4.47 -32.22
C VAL A 274 15.77 -5.74 -31.42
N LYS A 275 16.77 -6.41 -30.85
CA LYS A 275 16.57 -7.60 -29.99
C LYS A 275 15.73 -7.30 -28.75
N GLU A 276 15.77 -6.07 -28.25
CA GLU A 276 15.03 -5.65 -27.04
C GLU A 276 13.60 -5.17 -27.31
N LEU A 277 13.16 -5.02 -28.57
CA LEU A 277 11.82 -4.53 -28.91
C LEU A 277 10.72 -5.43 -28.36
N GLY A 278 9.60 -4.89 -27.88
CA GLY A 278 8.51 -5.71 -27.31
C GLY A 278 8.89 -6.59 -26.11
N THR A 279 10.10 -6.45 -25.55
CA THR A 279 10.43 -7.08 -24.27
C THR A 279 9.78 -6.23 -23.20
N ILE A 280 8.96 -6.85 -22.33
CA ILE A 280 8.41 -6.17 -21.15
C ILE A 280 9.61 -5.83 -20.26
N LYS A 281 10.20 -4.64 -20.45
CA LYS A 281 11.19 -4.11 -19.50
C LYS A 281 10.45 -3.98 -18.18
N GLY A 282 10.80 -4.85 -17.23
CA GLY A 282 10.44 -4.65 -15.84
C GLY A 282 10.89 -3.25 -15.50
N LYS A 283 9.93 -2.35 -15.22
CA LYS A 283 10.25 -1.07 -14.60
C LYS A 283 10.85 -1.41 -13.25
N GLU A 284 12.17 -1.25 -13.13
CA GLU A 284 12.84 -1.08 -11.85
C GLU A 284 12.31 0.15 -11.12
#